data_AF-A0A2A5CN09-F1
#
_entry.id   AF-A0A2A5CN09-F1
#
_cell.length_a   1.000
_cell.length_b   1.000
_cell.length_c   1.000
_cell.angle_alpha   90.00
_cell.angle_beta   90.00
_cell.angle_gamma   90.00
#
_symmetry.space_group_name_H-M   'P 1'
#
loop_
_entity.id
_entity.type
_entity.pdbx_description
1 polymer ?
#
loop_
_entity_poly.entity_id
_entity_poly.type
_entity_poly.pdbx_seq_one_letter_code
_entity_poly.pdbx_strand_id
1 'polypeptide(L)'
;MPHCIIEYSQKLENEVRPVKLMSAVLQGALNSNLFEADDIKTRIIPFQHHLTGGTKQNFIHVTLKISSGRSINQRLDLSKSVLSELTQRLWTKSP
;
A
#
# COMPACT_ATOMS: atom_id res chain seq x y z
N MET A 1 10.39 -12.52 -2.66
CA MET A 1 9.93 -12.10 -1.33
C MET A 1 9.91 -10.57 -1.13
N PRO A 2 8.73 -9.93 -1.17
CA PRO A 2 8.55 -8.53 -0.80
C PRO A 2 8.17 -8.37 0.69
N HIS A 3 8.69 -7.33 1.35
CA HIS A 3 8.12 -6.78 2.57
C HIS A 3 7.35 -5.50 2.24
N CYS A 4 6.04 -5.54 2.44
CA CYS A 4 5.14 -4.43 2.20
C CYS A 4 4.83 -3.73 3.54
N ILE A 5 5.25 -2.48 3.68
CA ILE A 5 5.09 -1.67 4.89
C ILE A 5 4.13 -0.54 4.56
N ILE A 6 3.04 -0.45 5.31
CA ILE A 6 2.01 0.57 5.15
C ILE A 6 2.08 1.51 6.34
N GLU A 7 2.23 2.79 6.08
CA GLU A 7 2.26 3.87 7.07
C GLU A 7 1.12 4.81 6.74
N TYR A 8 0.27 5.15 7.70
CA TYR A 8 -0.95 5.92 7.40
C TYR A 8 -1.40 6.78 8.56
N SER A 9 -2.19 7.81 8.28
CA SER A 9 -2.86 8.62 9.29
C SER A 9 -3.88 7.80 10.07
N GLN A 10 -3.76 7.69 11.40
CA GLN A 10 -4.71 6.90 12.19
C GLN A 10 -6.17 7.36 12.01
N LYS A 11 -6.39 8.66 11.74
CA LYS A 11 -7.71 9.23 11.48
C LYS A 11 -8.47 8.53 10.34
N LEU A 12 -7.76 7.92 9.37
CA LEU A 12 -8.37 7.16 8.28
C LEU A 12 -9.11 5.91 8.75
N GLU A 13 -8.88 5.41 9.97
CA GLU A 13 -9.62 4.27 10.52
C GLU A 13 -11.13 4.54 10.64
N ASN A 14 -11.53 5.80 10.72
CA ASN A 14 -12.93 6.21 10.71
C ASN A 14 -13.62 5.99 9.35
N GLU A 15 -12.84 5.87 8.28
CA GLU A 15 -13.32 5.74 6.90
C GLU A 15 -13.02 4.33 6.35
N VAL A 16 -11.85 3.77 6.69
CA VAL A 16 -11.33 2.53 6.12
C VAL A 16 -10.71 1.68 7.22
N ARG A 17 -11.20 0.44 7.35
CA ARG A 17 -10.60 -0.57 8.25
C ARG A 17 -9.16 -0.88 7.81
N PRO A 18 -8.16 -0.91 8.71
CA PRO A 18 -6.77 -1.21 8.38
C PRO A 18 -6.56 -2.51 7.59
N VAL A 19 -7.37 -3.54 7.87
CA VAL A 19 -7.33 -4.82 7.14
C VAL A 19 -7.62 -4.63 5.65
N LYS A 20 -8.51 -3.70 5.26
CA LYS A 20 -8.77 -3.41 3.84
C LYS A 20 -7.54 -2.83 3.14
N LEU A 21 -6.77 -1.98 3.83
CA LEU A 21 -5.51 -1.42 3.31
C LEU A 21 -4.47 -2.54 3.11
N MET A 22 -4.33 -3.42 4.12
CA MET A 22 -3.42 -4.57 4.02
C MET A 22 -3.80 -5.50 2.87
N SER A 23 -5.08 -5.84 2.73
CA SER A 23 -5.57 -6.71 1.64
C SER A 23 -5.37 -6.07 0.27
N ALA A 24 -5.55 -4.76 0.13
CA ALA A 24 -5.30 -4.04 -1.12
C ALA A 24 -3.83 -4.13 -1.54
N VAL A 25 -2.90 -3.90 -0.61
CA VAL A 25 -1.45 -3.97 -0.88
C VAL A 25 -1.00 -5.40 -1.19
N LEU A 26 -1.51 -6.40 -0.47
CA LEU A 26 -1.26 -7.81 -0.77
C LEU A 26 -1.74 -8.15 -2.19
N GLN A 27 -2.98 -7.78 -2.55
CA GLN A 27 -3.51 -8.06 -3.88
C GLN A 27 -2.70 -7.35 -4.97
N GLY A 28 -2.31 -6.09 -4.77
CA GLY A 28 -1.52 -5.36 -5.75
C GLY A 28 -0.14 -5.98 -5.98
N ALA A 29 0.47 -6.50 -4.91
CA ALA A 29 1.72 -7.24 -5.02
C ALA A 29 1.54 -8.57 -5.78
N LEU A 30 0.44 -9.31 -5.53
CA LEU A 30 0.09 -10.53 -6.28
C LEU A 30 -0.16 -10.25 -7.76
N ASN A 31 -0.96 -9.23 -8.08
CA ASN A 31 -1.31 -8.84 -9.45
C ASN A 31 -0.09 -8.41 -10.28
N SER A 32 1.04 -8.09 -9.65
CA SER A 32 2.30 -7.83 -10.37
C SER A 32 2.87 -9.09 -11.05
N ASN A 33 2.41 -10.29 -10.66
CA ASN A 33 2.94 -11.58 -11.09
C ASN A 33 4.45 -11.76 -10.84
N LEU A 34 5.01 -11.01 -9.89
CA LEU A 34 6.44 -11.09 -9.53
C LEU A 34 6.72 -11.98 -8.30
N PHE A 35 5.67 -12.35 -7.55
CA PHE A 35 5.76 -13.01 -6.26
C PHE A 35 4.57 -13.95 -6.02
N GLU A 36 4.83 -15.03 -5.27
CA GLU A 36 3.81 -15.93 -4.76
C GLU A 36 3.24 -15.43 -3.43
N ALA A 37 2.01 -15.86 -3.08
CA ALA A 37 1.30 -15.39 -1.89
C ALA A 37 2.07 -15.61 -0.58
N ASP A 38 2.62 -16.82 -0.40
CA ASP A 38 3.36 -17.21 0.82
C ASP A 38 4.63 -16.37 1.05
N ASP A 39 5.09 -15.72 -0.01
CA ASP A 39 6.31 -14.95 -0.05
C ASP A 39 6.08 -13.48 0.38
N ILE A 40 4.84 -13.00 0.34
CA ILE A 40 4.49 -11.60 0.58
C ILE A 40 4.21 -11.37 2.07
N LYS A 41 5.01 -10.49 2.70
CA LYS A 41 4.81 -10.07 4.08
C LYS A 41 4.28 -8.64 4.13
N THR A 42 3.01 -8.47 4.48
CA THR A 42 2.37 -7.16 4.61
C THR A 42 2.14 -6.79 6.06
N ARG A 43 2.47 -5.56 6.44
CA ARG A 43 2.23 -4.99 7.77
C ARG A 43 1.87 -3.52 7.68
N ILE A 44 1.17 -3.01 8.69
CA ILE A 44 0.64 -1.65 8.72
C ILE A 44 0.90 -0.98 10.08
N ILE A 45 1.18 0.33 10.07
CA ILE A 45 1.49 1.13 11.26
C ILE A 45 0.70 2.45 11.20
N PRO A 46 -0.17 2.74 12.19
CA PRO A 46 -0.88 4.01 12.27
C PRO A 46 0.00 5.13 12.85
N PHE A 47 -0.17 6.35 12.33
CA PHE A 47 0.46 7.56 12.84
C PHE A 47 -0.59 8.56 13.36
N GLN A 48 -0.59 8.76 14.67
CA GLN A 48 -1.37 9.81 15.34
C GLN A 48 -0.82 11.20 15.03
N HIS A 49 0.49 11.35 15.14
CA HIS A 49 1.20 12.61 14.94
C HIS A 49 1.94 12.56 13.60
N HIS A 50 1.59 13.49 12.72
CA HIS A 50 2.12 13.61 11.37
C HIS A 50 1.72 14.99 10.82
N LEU A 51 2.54 15.52 9.90
CA LEU A 51 2.25 16.70 9.10
C LEU A 51 2.64 16.41 7.65
N THR A 52 1.83 16.91 6.73
CA THR A 52 2.08 16.86 5.29
C THR A 52 2.18 18.31 4.80
N GLY A 53 3.38 18.73 4.39
CA GLY A 53 3.63 20.12 3.99
C GLY A 53 3.30 21.14 5.09
N GLY A 54 3.51 20.80 6.36
CA GLY A 54 3.18 21.65 7.52
C GLY A 54 1.71 21.65 7.94
N THR A 55 0.84 20.90 7.25
CA THR A 55 -0.59 20.82 7.56
C THR A 55 -1.02 19.42 8.00
N LYS A 56 -2.13 19.33 8.74
CA LYS A 56 -2.69 18.04 9.15
C LYS A 56 -3.58 17.47 8.04
N GLN A 57 -2.97 16.74 7.09
CA GLN A 57 -3.68 16.03 6.02
C GLN A 57 -3.50 14.52 6.15
N ASN A 58 -4.57 13.79 5.85
CA ASN A 58 -4.54 12.33 5.83
C ASN A 58 -3.58 11.82 4.74
N PHE A 59 -2.83 10.77 5.04
CA PHE A 59 -1.94 10.13 4.08
C PHE A 59 -1.94 8.60 4.23
N ILE A 60 -1.55 7.94 3.14
CA ILE A 60 -1.15 6.53 3.11
C ILE A 60 0.17 6.49 2.33
N HIS A 61 1.19 5.89 2.92
CA HIS A 61 2.49 5.63 2.31
C HIS A 61 2.75 4.13 2.32
N VAL A 62 3.19 3.60 1.18
CA VAL A 62 3.52 2.17 1.06
C VAL A 62 4.94 2.02 0.58
N THR A 63 5.75 1.32 1.37
CA THR A 63 7.11 0.92 1.01
C THR A 63 7.15 -0.56 0.68
N LEU A 64 7.59 -0.90 -0.54
CA LEU A 64 7.80 -2.27 -0.99
C LEU A 64 9.31 -2.56 -1.01
N LYS A 65 9.79 -3.32 -0.03
CA LYS A 65 11.19 -3.78 0.00
C LYS A 65 11.28 -5.12 -0.70
N ILE A 66 12.04 -5.20 -1.79
CA ILE A 66 12.16 -6.40 -2.61
C ILE A 66 13.63 -6.76 -2.80
N SER A 67 13.92 -8.04 -3.04
CA SER A 67 15.27 -8.49 -3.39
C SER A 67 15.78 -7.81 -4.66
N SER A 68 17.11 -7.69 -4.77
CA SER A 68 17.77 -7.20 -6.00
C SER A 68 17.45 -8.11 -7.20
N GLY A 69 17.70 -7.61 -8.41
CA GLY A 69 17.51 -8.37 -9.66
C GLY A 69 16.22 -8.08 -10.41
N ARG A 70 15.33 -7.23 -9.89
CA ARG A 70 14.16 -6.73 -10.66
C ARG A 70 14.53 -5.49 -11.49
N SER A 71 14.11 -5.49 -12.75
CA SER A 71 14.32 -4.36 -13.67
C SER A 71 13.57 -3.11 -13.22
N ILE A 72 13.94 -1.94 -13.74
CA ILE A 72 13.22 -0.68 -13.47
C ILE A 72 11.73 -0.81 -13.81
N ASN A 73 11.41 -1.42 -14.96
CA ASN A 73 10.03 -1.61 -15.41
C ASN A 73 9.26 -2.53 -14.46
N GLN A 74 9.83 -3.65 -14.03
CA GLN A 74 9.18 -4.54 -13.05
C GLN A 74 8.88 -3.83 -11.72
N ARG A 75 9.80 -2.97 -11.26
CA ARG A 75 9.57 -2.17 -10.04
C ARG A 75 8.46 -1.13 -10.23
N LEU A 76 8.39 -0.51 -11.41
CA LEU A 76 7.34 0.43 -11.76
C LEU A 76 5.98 -0.24 -11.88
N ASP A 77 5.90 -1.41 -12.51
CA ASP A 77 4.66 -2.16 -12.68
C ASP A 77 4.14 -2.66 -11.32
N LEU A 78 5.04 -3.12 -10.45
CA LEU A 78 4.70 -3.47 -9.06
C LEU A 78 4.09 -2.27 -8.31
N SER A 79 4.74 -1.09 -8.37
CA SER A 79 4.23 0.09 -7.65
C SER A 79 2.89 0.58 -8.21
N LYS A 80 2.72 0.56 -9.53
CA LYS A 80 1.45 0.88 -10.20
C LYS A 80 0.33 -0.09 -9.81
N SER A 81 0.62 -1.39 -9.79
CA SER A 81 -0.34 -2.42 -9.40
C SER A 81 -0.86 -2.21 -7.97
N VAL A 82 0.05 -1.96 -7.02
CA VAL A 82 -0.31 -1.65 -5.63
C VAL A 82 -1.12 -0.35 -5.52
N LEU A 83 -0.71 0.71 -6.23
CA LEU A 83 -1.45 1.97 -6.24
C LEU A 83 -2.86 1.81 -6.83
N SER A 84 -3.01 1.00 -7.87
CA SER A 84 -4.30 0.71 -8.51
C SER A 84 -5.26 0.02 -7.54
N GLU A 85 -4.81 -1.02 -6.83
CA GLU A 85 -5.66 -1.71 -5.84
C GLU A 85 -6.05 -0.82 -4.66
N LEU A 86 -5.13 0.02 -4.18
CA LEU A 86 -5.44 1.00 -3.14
C LEU A 86 -6.49 2.01 -3.62
N THR A 87 -6.30 2.58 -4.82
CA THR A 87 -7.20 3.61 -5.31
C THR A 87 -8.61 3.08 -5.59
N GLN A 88 -8.73 1.91 -6.22
CA GLN A 88 -10.02 1.29 -6.55
C GLN A 88 -10.83 0.89 -5.31
N ARG A 89 -10.16 0.39 -4.25
CA ARG A 89 -10.84 -0.11 -3.04
C ARG A 89 -11.15 0.95 -2.01
N LEU A 90 -10.43 2.08 -2.03
CA LEU A 90 -10.59 3.16 -1.07
C LEU A 90 -11.45 4.30 -1.61
N TRP A 91 -11.40 4.52 -2.92
CA TRP A 91 -12.23 5.50 -3.61
C TRP A 91 -13.10 4.80 -4.63
N THR A 92 -14.10 4.06 -4.14
CA THR A 92 -15.31 3.93 -4.95
C THR A 92 -15.88 5.32 -5.08
N LYS A 93 -15.87 5.89 -6.30
CA LYS A 93 -16.70 7.05 -6.60
C LYS A 93 -18.08 6.74 -6.01
N SER A 94 -18.53 7.52 -5.04
CA SER A 94 -19.97 7.61 -4.81
C SER A 94 -20.60 7.97 -6.16
N PRO A 95 -21.67 7.30 -6.59
CA PRO A 95 -22.42 7.73 -7.77
C PRO A 95 -22.86 9.19 -7.63
#